data_AF-A0A965DAM4-F1
#
_entry.id   AF-A0A965DAM4-F1
#
_cell.length_a   1.000
_cell.length_b   1.000
_cell.length_c   1.000
_cell.angle_alpha   90.00
_cell.angle_beta   90.00
_cell.angle_gamma   90.00
#
_symmetry.space_group_name_H-M   'P 1'
#
loop_
_entity.id
_entity.type
_entity.pdbx_description
1 polymer ?
#
loop_
_entity_poly.entity_id
_entity_poly.type
_entity_poly.pdbx_seq_one_letter_code
_entity_poly.pdbx_strand_id
1 'polypeptide(L)'
;MLQAERSIHQCTLFWLAIEMTQLIFFALTALWMPSAMGQGKACEGLKNEEITNRCLAIRDRDPKRCNMIGKEDIKYFCLAVVLNNQHQCNHIKDTDNKKECFKAVR
;
A
#
# COMPACT_ATOMS: atom_id res chain seq x y z
N MET A 1 56.38 -3.20 -33.81
CA MET A 1 55.64 -2.12 -33.11
C MET A 1 54.16 -2.09 -33.48
N LEU A 2 53.76 -2.37 -34.72
CA LEU A 2 52.35 -2.36 -35.20
C LEU A 2 51.39 -3.42 -34.60
N GLN A 3 51.87 -4.49 -33.95
CA GLN A 3 51.01 -5.53 -33.36
C GLN A 3 50.49 -5.16 -31.95
N ALA A 4 51.21 -4.33 -31.19
CA ALA A 4 50.81 -3.96 -29.82
C ALA A 4 49.64 -2.96 -29.80
N GLU A 5 49.61 -2.01 -30.73
CA GLU A 5 48.55 -0.99 -30.83
C GLU A 5 47.19 -1.58 -31.23
N ARG A 6 47.21 -2.65 -32.04
CA ARG A 6 45.98 -3.35 -32.48
C ARG A 6 45.31 -4.13 -31.34
N SER A 7 46.09 -4.74 -30.45
CA SER A 7 45.56 -5.45 -29.27
C SER A 7 44.99 -4.49 -28.22
N ILE A 8 45.58 -3.31 -28.05
CA ILE A 8 45.06 -2.29 -27.11
C ILE A 8 43.71 -1.75 -27.60
N HIS A 9 43.57 -1.47 -28.90
CA HIS A 9 42.30 -1.05 -29.49
C HIS A 9 41.21 -2.13 -29.42
N GLN A 10 41.57 -3.41 -29.55
CA GLN A 10 40.62 -4.51 -29.36
C GLN A 10 40.15 -4.57 -27.90
N CYS A 11 41.04 -4.44 -26.91
CA CYS A 11 40.65 -4.46 -25.49
C CYS A 11 39.74 -3.28 -25.09
N THR A 12 39.98 -2.06 -25.59
CA THR A 12 39.12 -0.90 -25.26
C THR A 12 37.73 -0.99 -25.88
N LEU A 13 37.62 -1.52 -27.11
CA LEU A 13 36.33 -1.78 -27.75
C LEU A 13 35.53 -2.87 -27.03
N PHE A 14 36.19 -3.94 -26.56
CA PHE A 14 35.54 -4.99 -25.78
C PHE A 14 35.04 -4.46 -24.41
N TRP A 15 35.81 -3.60 -23.74
CA TRP A 15 35.41 -2.98 -22.48
C TRP A 15 34.18 -2.07 -22.63
N LEU A 16 34.18 -1.20 -23.65
CA LEU A 16 33.05 -0.31 -23.96
C LEU A 16 31.79 -1.08 -24.38
N ALA A 17 31.94 -2.21 -25.10
CA ALA A 17 30.83 -3.07 -25.49
C ALA A 17 30.13 -3.73 -24.29
N ILE A 18 30.89 -4.07 -23.24
CA ILE A 18 30.36 -4.67 -21.99
C ILE A 18 29.55 -3.63 -21.19
N GLU A 19 30.03 -2.39 -21.07
CA GLU A 19 29.28 -1.32 -20.39
C GLU A 19 27.98 -0.98 -21.13
N MET A 20 28.03 -0.94 -22.47
CA MET A 20 26.85 -0.69 -23.31
C MET A 20 25.78 -1.80 -23.18
N THR A 21 26.19 -3.07 -23.06
CA THR A 21 25.24 -4.18 -22.89
C THR A 21 24.57 -4.17 -21.52
N GLN A 22 25.28 -3.75 -20.46
CA GLN A 22 24.69 -3.61 -19.12
C GLN A 22 23.58 -2.54 -19.12
N LEU A 23 23.81 -1.39 -19.75
CA LEU A 23 22.83 -0.31 -19.82
C LEU A 23 21.58 -0.70 -20.62
N ILE A 24 21.73 -1.44 -21.72
CA ILE A 24 20.62 -1.93 -22.53
C ILE A 24 19.78 -2.95 -21.74
N PHE A 25 20.43 -3.87 -21.01
CA PHE A 25 19.73 -4.86 -20.19
C PHE A 25 18.93 -4.19 -19.07
N PHE A 26 19.51 -3.21 -18.36
CA PHE A 26 18.79 -2.44 -17.35
C PHE A 26 17.61 -1.65 -17.94
N ALA A 27 17.77 -1.02 -19.11
CA ALA A 27 16.69 -0.30 -19.78
C ALA A 27 15.53 -1.22 -20.20
N LEU A 28 15.83 -2.44 -20.66
CA LEU A 28 14.82 -3.43 -21.03
C LEU A 28 14.01 -3.93 -19.81
N THR A 29 14.65 -4.07 -18.64
CA THR A 29 13.93 -4.50 -17.42
C THR A 29 13.02 -3.42 -16.85
N ALA A 30 13.31 -2.13 -17.06
CA ALA A 30 12.48 -1.02 -16.57
C ALA A 30 11.12 -0.92 -17.31
N LEU A 31 11.05 -1.40 -18.56
CA LEU A 31 9.82 -1.44 -19.37
C LEU A 31 8.80 -2.49 -18.91
N TRP A 32 9.22 -3.43 -18.06
CA TRP A 32 8.37 -4.50 -17.53
C TRP A 32 7.91 -4.23 -16.10
N MET A 33 7.99 -2.99 -15.62
CA MET A 33 7.47 -2.64 -14.30
C MET A 33 5.96 -2.43 -14.39
N PRO A 34 5.11 -3.36 -13.88
CA PRO A 34 3.67 -3.13 -13.84
C PRO A 34 3.39 -1.91 -12.95
N SER A 35 2.73 -0.91 -13.51
CA SER A 35 2.23 0.25 -12.78
C SER A 35 1.11 -0.22 -11.84
N ALA A 36 1.42 -0.33 -10.55
CA ALA A 36 0.43 -0.64 -9.51
C ALA A 36 -0.50 0.57 -9.29
N MET A 37 -1.48 0.76 -10.17
CA MET A 37 -2.51 1.80 -10.02
C MET A 37 -3.63 1.34 -9.07
N GLY A 38 -3.53 1.81 -7.82
CA GLY A 38 -4.63 2.36 -7.00
C GLY A 38 -5.87 1.49 -6.72
N GLN A 39 -5.93 0.90 -5.52
CA GLN A 39 -7.13 0.29 -4.93
C GLN A 39 -8.17 1.34 -4.49
N GLY A 40 -8.74 2.12 -5.43
CA GLY A 40 -9.67 3.22 -5.10
C GLY A 40 -11.12 2.83 -4.84
N LYS A 41 -11.59 1.70 -5.42
CA LYS A 41 -13.02 1.34 -5.47
C LYS A 41 -13.47 0.22 -4.54
N ALA A 42 -12.62 -0.26 -3.63
CA ALA A 42 -12.93 -1.42 -2.79
C ALA A 42 -14.16 -1.23 -1.87
N CYS A 43 -14.46 0.00 -1.46
CA CYS A 43 -15.54 0.28 -0.52
C CYS A 43 -16.92 0.52 -1.16
N GLU A 44 -17.00 0.86 -2.45
CA GLU A 44 -18.23 1.37 -3.10
C GLU A 44 -19.15 0.26 -3.63
N GLY A 45 -18.66 -0.98 -3.74
CA GLY A 45 -19.42 -2.14 -4.23
C GLY A 45 -20.03 -3.02 -3.15
N LEU A 46 -19.96 -2.61 -1.88
CA LEU A 46 -20.42 -3.42 -0.75
C LEU A 46 -21.95 -3.30 -0.61
N LYS A 47 -22.64 -4.45 -0.55
CA LYS A 47 -24.11 -4.56 -0.50
C LYS A 47 -24.73 -4.02 0.80
N ASN A 48 -23.93 -3.83 1.85
CA ASN A 48 -24.40 -3.40 3.16
C ASN A 48 -23.88 -1.99 3.48
N GLU A 49 -24.81 -1.06 3.65
CA GLU A 49 -24.52 0.35 3.98
C GLU A 49 -23.63 0.50 5.21
N GLU A 50 -23.76 -0.31 6.25
CA GLU A 50 -22.90 -0.23 7.44
C GLU A 50 -21.44 -0.61 7.12
N ILE A 51 -21.23 -1.63 6.28
CA ILE A 51 -19.88 -2.07 5.87
C ILE A 51 -19.27 -1.04 4.92
N THR A 52 -20.07 -0.51 3.99
CA THR A 52 -19.69 0.57 3.10
C THR A 52 -19.26 1.79 3.91
N ASN A 53 -20.10 2.26 4.84
CA ASN A 53 -19.81 3.40 5.70
C ASN A 53 -18.55 3.19 6.55
N ARG A 54 -18.33 2.00 7.12
CA ARG A 54 -17.10 1.68 7.85
C ARG A 54 -15.87 1.74 6.95
N CYS A 55 -15.92 1.10 5.79
CA CYS A 55 -14.81 1.05 4.84
C CYS A 55 -14.44 2.47 4.38
N LEU A 56 -15.46 3.24 4.02
CA LEU A 56 -15.38 4.63 3.62
C LEU A 56 -14.87 5.55 4.73
N ALA A 57 -15.29 5.32 5.99
CA ALA A 57 -14.80 6.07 7.15
C ALA A 57 -13.30 5.85 7.38
N ILE A 58 -12.82 4.62 7.22
CA ILE A 58 -11.40 4.28 7.38
C ILE A 58 -10.57 4.86 6.24
N ARG A 59 -11.05 4.72 4.99
CA ARG A 59 -10.38 5.25 3.79
C ARG A 59 -10.24 6.77 3.84
N ASP A 60 -11.35 7.45 4.13
CA ASP A 60 -11.42 8.91 4.06
C ASP A 60 -11.11 9.57 5.42
N ARG A 61 -10.80 8.76 6.45
CA ARG A 61 -10.57 9.18 7.85
C ARG A 61 -11.71 10.07 8.39
N ASP A 62 -12.95 9.79 7.98
CA ASP A 62 -14.12 10.58 8.36
C ASP A 62 -14.91 9.91 9.51
N PRO A 63 -14.80 10.41 10.75
CA PRO A 63 -15.52 9.85 11.89
C PRO A 63 -17.04 10.04 11.79
N LYS A 64 -17.54 11.00 10.98
CA LYS A 64 -18.99 11.21 10.81
C LYS A 64 -19.66 9.99 10.19
N ARG A 65 -18.96 9.29 9.30
CA ARG A 65 -19.45 8.05 8.68
C ARG A 65 -19.52 6.89 9.67
N CYS A 66 -18.65 6.84 10.67
CA CYS A 66 -18.79 5.87 11.76
C CYS A 66 -20.09 6.09 12.55
N ASN A 67 -20.53 7.34 12.75
CA ASN A 67 -21.78 7.65 13.47
C ASN A 67 -23.05 7.20 12.73
N MET A 68 -22.97 6.89 11.43
CA MET A 68 -24.09 6.34 10.66
C MET A 68 -24.28 4.82 10.88
N ILE A 69 -23.33 4.17 11.57
CA ILE A 69 -23.41 2.74 11.88
C ILE A 69 -24.33 2.54 13.08
N GLY A 70 -25.39 1.74 12.90
CA GLY A 70 -26.42 1.53 13.92
C GLY A 70 -25.96 0.63 15.06
N LYS A 71 -25.12 -0.37 14.76
CA LYS A 71 -24.53 -1.24 15.79
C LYS A 71 -23.47 -0.51 16.61
N GLU A 72 -23.73 -0.28 17.90
CA GLU A 72 -22.84 0.45 18.81
C GLU A 72 -21.40 -0.08 18.81
N ASP A 73 -21.21 -1.39 18.95
CA ASP A 73 -19.87 -1.99 19.00
C ASP A 73 -19.07 -1.71 17.72
N ILE A 74 -19.73 -1.80 16.56
CA ILE A 74 -19.10 -1.52 15.26
C ILE A 74 -18.83 -0.02 15.11
N LYS A 75 -19.76 0.84 15.55
CA LYS A 75 -19.59 2.30 15.57
C LYS A 75 -18.36 2.69 16.37
N TYR A 76 -18.25 2.22 17.62
CA TYR A 76 -17.14 2.56 18.49
C TYR A 76 -15.82 1.94 18.03
N PHE A 77 -15.83 0.73 17.47
CA PHE A 77 -14.65 0.16 16.81
C PHE A 77 -14.19 1.04 15.64
N CYS A 78 -15.12 1.46 14.78
CA CYS A 78 -14.83 2.35 13.65
C CYS A 78 -14.23 3.68 14.14
N LEU A 79 -14.86 4.31 15.13
CA LEU A 79 -14.37 5.56 15.73
C LEU A 79 -12.97 5.38 16.33
N ALA A 80 -12.72 4.28 17.03
CA ALA A 80 -11.42 3.97 17.63
C ALA A 80 -10.32 3.94 16.57
N VAL A 81 -10.56 3.26 15.45
CA VAL A 81 -9.59 3.12 14.36
C VAL A 81 -9.41 4.43 13.59
N VAL A 82 -10.50 5.12 13.26
CA VAL A 82 -10.45 6.37 12.48
C VAL A 82 -9.75 7.47 13.26
N LEU A 83 -10.11 7.65 14.54
CA LEU A 83 -9.54 8.66 15.44
C LEU A 83 -8.21 8.22 16.08
N ASN A 84 -7.80 6.97 15.88
CA ASN A 84 -6.68 6.33 16.60
C ASN A 84 -6.75 6.56 18.12
N ASN A 85 -7.94 6.33 18.70
CA ASN A 85 -8.21 6.61 20.11
C ASN A 85 -8.77 5.37 20.82
N GLN A 86 -7.93 4.75 21.66
CA GLN A 86 -8.27 3.56 22.44
C GLN A 86 -9.42 3.78 23.43
N HIS A 87 -9.71 5.01 23.86
CA HIS A 87 -10.82 5.28 24.77
C HIS A 87 -12.16 4.86 24.16
N GLN A 88 -12.28 4.90 22.83
CA GLN A 88 -13.48 4.45 22.12
C GLN A 88 -13.72 2.95 22.30
N CYS A 89 -12.66 2.13 22.41
CA CYS A 89 -12.78 0.68 22.65
C CYS A 89 -13.46 0.37 24.00
N ASN A 90 -13.46 1.29 24.97
CA ASN A 90 -14.14 1.06 26.25
C ASN A 90 -15.66 0.99 26.14
N HIS A 91 -16.23 1.63 25.11
CA HIS A 91 -17.67 1.66 24.86
C HIS A 91 -18.20 0.40 24.17
N ILE A 92 -17.31 -0.49 23.71
CA ILE A 92 -17.67 -1.76 23.08
C ILE A 92 -18.11 -2.74 24.19
N LYS A 93 -19.31 -3.30 24.05
CA LYS A 93 -19.92 -4.22 25.01
C LYS A 93 -19.43 -5.65 24.80
N ASP A 94 -19.35 -6.08 23.54
CA ASP A 94 -18.81 -7.39 23.20
C ASP A 94 -17.31 -7.49 23.58
N THR A 95 -16.98 -8.52 24.36
CA THR A 95 -15.64 -8.64 24.95
C THR A 95 -14.58 -8.98 23.92
N ASP A 96 -14.92 -9.74 22.89
CA ASP A 96 -13.96 -10.14 21.86
C ASP A 96 -13.70 -8.98 20.89
N ASN A 97 -14.75 -8.28 20.45
CA ASN A 97 -14.64 -7.04 19.69
C ASN A 97 -13.85 -5.96 20.44
N LYS A 98 -14.03 -5.86 21.76
CA LYS A 98 -13.27 -4.92 22.60
C LYS A 98 -11.77 -5.25 22.60
N LYS A 99 -11.41 -6.52 22.78
CA LYS A 99 -10.01 -6.96 22.71
C LYS A 99 -9.41 -6.72 21.33
N GLU A 100 -10.16 -7.00 20.27
CA GLU A 100 -9.72 -6.71 18.90
C GLU A 100 -9.51 -5.22 18.66
N CYS A 101 -10.41 -4.38 19.17
CA CYS A 101 -10.29 -2.92 19.07
C CYS A 101 -8.97 -2.41 19.67
N PHE A 102 -8.64 -2.86 20.89
CA PHE A 102 -7.37 -2.50 21.52
C PHE A 102 -6.13 -2.99 20.76
N LYS A 103 -6.23 -4.08 20.01
CA LYS A 103 -5.13 -4.54 19.14
C LYS A 103 -5.01 -3.72 17.86
N ALA A 104 -6.13 -3.23 17.34
CA ALA A 104 -6.19 -2.48 16.09
C ALA A 104 -5.73 -1.01 16.26
N VAL A 105 -5.87 -0.45 17.45
CA VAL A 105 -5.47 0.92 17.79
C VAL A 105 -4.12 0.89 18.53
N ARG A 106 -3.15 1.67 18.07
CA ARG A 106 -1.80 1.76 18.67
C ARG A 106 -1.71 2.88 19.69
#